data_AF-A0A284RF56-F1
#
_entry.id   AF-A0A284RF56-F1
#
_cell.length_a   1.000
_cell.length_b   1.000
_cell.length_c   1.000
_cell.angle_alpha   90.00
_cell.angle_beta   90.00
_cell.angle_gamma   90.00
#
_symmetry.space_group_name_H-M   'P 1'
#
loop_
_entity.id
_entity.type
_entity.pdbx_description
1 polymer ?
#
loop_
_entity_poly.entity_id
_entity_poly.type
_entity_poly.pdbx_seq_one_letter_code
_entity_poly.pdbx_strand_id
1 'polypeptide(L)'
;MPQIIQNIVLHLNDHMSPEVFASLFDALLSGLEDYTIDERGDVGSWIRMACVRGLTSVSEILISNARTIIRFDDYLTPSKYHLAVIGILKQGVERLDNVRQDAGECILRLLRLPLPDVKDAERWQLPSCGLLVELFAPGTESVSWSDGHWLFPRAVRLLEIEEYRQPVLKGLVISLGSKTDSIHRPVSTSLSAYARSLPASGPTDAYDLVTFANDLIKYAQANLSSNNIIIPILQTFSVLLEAGALEKLSSDDSGIRSLGSLHLMASRHVDRLKSVQRIHESMKTVVNLLAFDAMFERCITSLPSFLAHRFPTIRSDAAEFLYLKIQSMDLNRDTEEVEELLLETEWWVTNNQFRAITDVQTS
;
A
#
# COMPACT_ATOMS: atom_id res chain seq x y z
N MET A 1 3.63 25.14 -16.10
CA MET A 1 2.31 25.63 -15.63
C MET A 1 2.42 26.68 -14.54
N PRO A 2 3.11 26.50 -13.39
CA PRO A 2 3.08 27.46 -12.29
C PRO A 2 3.48 28.89 -12.69
N GLN A 3 4.55 29.03 -13.48
CA GLN A 3 5.01 30.33 -13.97
C GLN A 3 4.01 31.01 -14.92
N ILE A 4 3.26 30.24 -15.71
CA ILE A 4 2.19 30.78 -16.57
C ILE A 4 1.09 31.35 -15.67
N ILE A 5 0.61 30.56 -14.70
CA ILE A 5 -0.45 30.99 -13.78
C ILE A 5 0.00 32.21 -12.97
N GLN A 6 1.22 32.21 -12.43
CA GLN A 6 1.79 33.34 -11.70
C GLN A 6 1.74 34.65 -12.49
N ASN A 7 2.02 34.60 -13.80
CA ASN A 7 2.06 35.78 -14.66
C ASN A 7 0.67 36.32 -15.00
N ILE A 8 -0.37 35.48 -14.97
CA ILE A 8 -1.71 35.85 -15.40
C ILE A 8 -2.73 35.91 -14.25
N VAL A 9 -2.39 35.49 -13.03
CA VAL A 9 -3.37 35.25 -11.94
C VAL A 9 -4.24 36.47 -11.60
N LEU A 10 -3.69 37.69 -11.68
CA LEU A 10 -4.44 38.93 -11.42
C LEU A 10 -5.51 39.24 -12.47
N HIS A 11 -5.39 38.64 -13.65
CA HIS A 11 -6.30 38.75 -14.79
C HIS A 11 -6.64 37.35 -15.33
N LEU A 12 -6.73 36.34 -14.45
CA LEU A 12 -6.84 34.94 -14.85
C LEU A 12 -8.04 34.70 -15.76
N ASN A 13 -9.17 35.32 -15.43
CA ASN A 13 -10.41 35.25 -16.18
C ASN A 13 -10.29 35.75 -17.63
N ASP A 14 -9.38 36.69 -17.90
CA ASP A 14 -9.19 37.27 -19.23
C ASP A 14 -8.28 36.41 -20.13
N HIS A 15 -7.45 35.57 -19.50
CA HIS A 15 -6.38 34.85 -20.18
C HIS A 15 -6.57 33.32 -20.23
N MET A 16 -7.38 32.76 -19.34
CA MET A 16 -7.57 31.31 -19.25
C MET A 16 -8.99 30.99 -18.80
N SER A 17 -9.71 30.19 -19.59
CA SER A 17 -11.02 29.68 -19.18
C SER A 17 -10.89 28.63 -18.08
N PRO A 18 -11.92 28.43 -17.25
CA PRO A 18 -11.93 27.37 -16.25
C PRO A 18 -11.69 25.98 -16.83
N GLU A 19 -12.20 25.69 -18.03
CA GLU A 19 -12.05 24.38 -18.69
C GLU A 19 -10.61 24.10 -19.09
N VAL A 20 -9.91 25.10 -19.63
CA VAL A 20 -8.48 25.00 -19.97
C VAL A 20 -7.66 24.81 -18.69
N PHE A 21 -7.95 25.61 -17.66
CA PHE A 21 -7.28 25.47 -16.36
C PHE A 21 -7.49 24.07 -15.78
N ALA A 22 -8.74 23.60 -15.78
CA ALA A 22 -9.12 22.29 -15.26
C ALA A 22 -8.35 21.16 -15.96
N SER A 23 -8.25 21.20 -17.29
CA SER A 23 -7.48 20.23 -18.09
C SER A 23 -6.00 20.21 -17.72
N LEU A 24 -5.39 21.39 -17.53
CA LEU A 24 -3.99 21.49 -17.10
C LEU A 24 -3.77 20.95 -15.69
N PHE A 25 -4.69 21.23 -14.76
CA PHE A 25 -4.63 20.71 -13.40
C PHE A 25 -4.83 19.19 -13.36
N ASP A 26 -5.74 18.65 -14.18
CA ASP A 26 -5.99 17.21 -14.31
C ASP A 26 -4.80 16.48 -14.93
N ALA A 27 -4.06 17.11 -15.85
CA ALA A 27 -2.80 16.58 -16.35
C ALA A 27 -1.74 16.47 -15.25
N LEU A 28 -1.66 17.47 -14.35
CA LEU A 28 -0.76 17.38 -13.19
C LEU A 28 -1.17 16.26 -12.23
N LEU A 29 -2.46 16.13 -11.92
CA LEU A 29 -2.99 15.03 -11.09
C LEU A 29 -2.67 13.67 -11.72
N SER A 30 -2.88 13.53 -13.03
CA SER A 30 -2.58 12.29 -13.76
C SER A 30 -1.10 11.95 -13.74
N GLY A 31 -0.22 12.96 -13.80
CA GLY A 31 1.23 12.76 -13.72
C GLY A 31 1.72 12.24 -12.37
N LEU A 32 0.91 12.29 -11.30
CA LEU A 32 1.23 11.63 -10.02
C LEU A 32 1.22 10.09 -10.13
N GLU A 33 0.60 9.53 -11.17
CA GLU A 33 0.53 8.08 -11.40
C GLU A 33 1.58 7.59 -12.43
N ASP A 34 2.61 8.41 -12.73
CA ASP A 34 3.69 8.00 -13.61
C ASP A 34 4.71 7.11 -12.88
N TYR A 35 4.54 5.80 -12.99
CA TYR A 35 5.45 4.77 -12.49
C TYR A 35 6.29 4.15 -13.60
N THR A 36 6.61 4.94 -14.64
CA THR A 36 7.44 4.45 -15.75
C THR A 36 8.84 4.06 -15.25
N ILE A 37 9.26 2.85 -15.61
CA ILE A 37 10.58 2.31 -15.28
C ILE A 37 11.33 2.04 -16.58
N ASP A 38 12.58 2.48 -16.64
CA ASP A 38 13.53 2.10 -17.69
C ASP A 38 14.81 1.49 -17.08
N GLU A 39 15.84 1.30 -17.89
CA GLU A 39 17.14 0.74 -17.47
C GLU A 39 17.85 1.53 -16.35
N ARG A 40 17.47 2.79 -16.11
CA ARG A 40 17.99 3.66 -15.05
C ARG A 40 17.15 3.57 -13.77
N GLY A 41 16.05 2.83 -13.78
CA GLY A 41 15.11 2.70 -12.67
C GLY A 41 13.84 3.51 -12.88
N ASP A 42 13.30 4.06 -11.79
CA ASP A 42 12.01 4.78 -11.74
C ASP A 42 12.13 6.20 -12.30
N VAL A 43 12.13 6.33 -13.63
CA VAL A 43 12.21 7.63 -14.31
C VAL A 43 10.92 8.43 -14.23
N GLY A 44 9.78 7.74 -14.02
CA GLY A 44 8.50 8.38 -13.73
C GLY A 44 8.52 9.24 -12.46
N SER A 45 9.42 8.94 -11.50
CA SER A 45 9.62 9.76 -10.30
C SER A 45 9.89 11.24 -10.58
N TRP A 46 10.57 11.58 -11.68
CA TRP A 46 10.82 12.98 -12.07
C TRP A 46 9.53 13.70 -12.48
N ILE A 47 8.64 12.99 -13.19
CA ILE A 47 7.33 13.51 -13.58
C ILE A 47 6.48 13.70 -12.33
N ARG A 48 6.46 12.71 -11.43
CA ARG A 48 5.72 12.77 -10.16
C ARG A 48 6.17 13.94 -9.29
N MET A 49 7.48 14.15 -9.11
CA MET A 49 8.01 15.31 -8.38
C MET A 49 7.65 16.65 -9.06
N ALA A 50 7.75 16.73 -10.39
CA ALA A 50 7.35 17.93 -11.12
C ALA A 50 5.85 18.23 -10.92
N CYS A 51 5.00 17.20 -10.90
CA CYS A 51 3.57 17.31 -10.62
C CYS A 51 3.28 17.68 -9.17
N VAL A 52 3.95 17.08 -8.18
CA VAL A 52 3.85 17.42 -6.76
C VAL A 52 4.14 18.92 -6.54
N ARG A 53 5.26 19.41 -7.08
CA ARG A 53 5.65 20.84 -7.00
C ARG A 53 4.67 21.73 -7.76
N GLY A 54 4.22 21.27 -8.93
CA GLY A 54 3.31 21.99 -9.81
C GLY A 54 1.95 22.21 -9.16
N LEU A 55 1.33 21.14 -8.65
CA LEU A 55 0.05 21.19 -7.93
C LEU A 55 0.14 22.11 -6.73
N THR A 56 1.19 21.94 -5.91
CA THR A 56 1.44 22.77 -4.73
C THR A 56 1.52 24.25 -5.08
N SER A 57 2.38 24.61 -6.03
CA SER A 57 2.62 26.01 -6.38
C SER A 57 1.38 26.64 -7.03
N VAL A 58 0.66 25.91 -7.88
CA VAL A 58 -0.58 26.41 -8.48
C VAL A 58 -1.66 26.62 -7.42
N SER A 59 -1.82 25.70 -6.47
CA SER A 59 -2.77 25.86 -5.36
C SER A 59 -2.43 27.07 -4.48
N GLU A 60 -1.16 27.28 -4.13
CA GLU A 60 -0.72 28.47 -3.38
C GLU A 60 -1.04 29.77 -4.12
N ILE A 61 -0.73 29.83 -5.43
CA ILE A 61 -0.96 31.01 -6.26
C ILE A 61 -2.45 31.34 -6.29
N LEU A 62 -3.31 30.35 -6.53
CA LEU A 62 -4.75 30.57 -6.60
C LEU A 62 -5.32 30.97 -5.25
N ILE A 63 -4.99 30.25 -4.18
CA ILE A 63 -5.50 30.54 -2.82
C ILE A 63 -5.08 31.94 -2.38
N SER A 64 -3.82 32.33 -2.61
CA SER A 64 -3.31 33.65 -2.22
C SER A 64 -3.93 34.82 -3.01
N ASN A 65 -4.48 34.55 -4.19
CA ASN A 65 -5.11 35.54 -5.06
C ASN A 65 -6.62 35.30 -5.19
N ALA A 66 -7.24 34.53 -4.30
CA ALA A 66 -8.62 34.06 -4.48
C ALA A 66 -9.63 35.22 -4.64
N ARG A 67 -9.41 36.34 -3.94
CA ARG A 67 -10.25 37.55 -4.04
C ARG A 67 -10.24 38.19 -5.43
N THR A 68 -9.15 38.08 -6.20
CA THR A 68 -9.03 38.70 -7.52
C THR A 68 -9.61 37.82 -8.63
N ILE A 69 -9.88 36.55 -8.35
CA ILE A 69 -10.34 35.58 -9.34
C ILE A 69 -11.86 35.54 -9.31
N ILE A 70 -12.49 35.95 -10.41
CA ILE A 70 -13.95 35.89 -10.56
C ILE A 70 -14.34 34.41 -10.67
N ARG A 71 -15.33 33.98 -9.88
CA ARG A 71 -15.78 32.58 -9.82
C ARG A 71 -14.62 31.61 -9.55
N PHE A 72 -13.88 31.89 -8.47
CA PHE A 72 -12.74 31.10 -8.01
C PHE A 72 -13.00 29.57 -7.97
N ASP A 73 -14.20 29.17 -7.57
CA ASP A 73 -14.62 27.77 -7.48
C ASP A 73 -14.60 27.02 -8.82
N ASP A 74 -14.78 27.71 -9.95
CA ASP A 74 -14.67 27.11 -11.27
C ASP A 74 -13.21 26.74 -11.62
N TYR A 75 -12.22 27.46 -11.06
CA TYR A 75 -10.80 27.21 -11.31
C TYR A 75 -10.23 26.16 -10.35
N LEU A 76 -10.37 26.38 -9.04
CA LEU A 76 -9.89 25.44 -8.02
C LEU A 76 -11.06 24.95 -7.19
N THR A 77 -11.76 23.92 -7.66
CA THR A 77 -12.82 23.31 -6.85
C THR A 77 -12.24 22.71 -5.56
N PRO A 78 -13.05 22.64 -4.47
CA PRO A 78 -12.64 21.95 -3.24
C PRO A 78 -12.15 20.53 -3.49
N SER A 79 -12.88 19.77 -4.32
CA SER A 79 -12.54 18.39 -4.65
C SER A 79 -11.20 18.28 -5.36
N LYS A 80 -10.88 19.17 -6.31
CA LYS A 80 -9.58 19.16 -7.01
C LYS A 80 -8.44 19.52 -6.06
N TYR A 81 -8.65 20.50 -5.18
CA TYR A 81 -7.67 20.84 -4.15
C TYR A 81 -7.39 19.65 -3.21
N HIS A 82 -8.45 19.00 -2.69
CA HIS A 82 -8.31 17.84 -1.84
C HIS A 82 -7.62 16.67 -2.57
N LEU A 83 -8.00 16.37 -3.82
CA LEU A 83 -7.35 15.35 -4.63
C LEU A 83 -5.85 15.64 -4.84
N ALA A 84 -5.47 16.90 -5.03
CA ALA A 84 -4.07 17.29 -5.15
C ALA A 84 -3.30 17.01 -3.85
N VAL A 85 -3.82 17.44 -2.69
CA VAL A 85 -3.16 17.22 -1.40
C VAL A 85 -3.08 15.73 -1.07
N ILE A 86 -4.16 14.98 -1.30
CA ILE A 86 -4.22 13.53 -1.11
C ILE A 86 -3.21 12.81 -2.02
N GLY A 87 -3.13 13.23 -3.28
CA GLY A 87 -2.15 12.70 -4.23
C GLY A 87 -0.72 12.96 -3.78
N ILE A 88 -0.42 14.16 -3.27
CA ILE A 88 0.90 14.49 -2.72
C ILE A 88 1.19 13.66 -1.46
N LEU A 89 0.22 13.49 -0.55
CA LEU A 89 0.38 12.64 0.63
C LEU A 89 0.71 11.19 0.24
N LYS A 90 0.04 10.64 -0.78
CA LYS A 90 0.37 9.32 -1.34
C LYS A 90 1.83 9.25 -1.81
N GLN A 91 2.29 10.22 -2.61
CA GLN A 91 3.70 10.27 -3.04
C GLN A 91 4.66 10.34 -1.84
N GLY A 92 4.25 11.06 -0.80
CA GLY A 92 5.02 11.26 0.42
C GLY A 92 5.23 10.01 1.27
N VAL A 93 4.50 8.92 1.02
CA VAL A 93 4.62 7.65 1.77
C VAL A 93 5.13 6.49 0.91
N GLU A 94 5.63 6.78 -0.30
CA GLU A 94 6.15 5.80 -1.26
C GLU A 94 7.67 5.55 -1.14
N ARG A 95 8.17 4.59 -1.92
CA ARG A 95 9.50 4.00 -1.73
C ARG A 95 10.69 4.96 -1.92
N LEU A 96 10.57 6.08 -2.61
CA LEU A 96 11.72 6.91 -3.00
C LEU A 96 11.95 8.09 -2.05
N ASP A 97 13.09 8.12 -1.36
CA ASP A 97 13.43 9.12 -0.34
C ASP A 97 13.34 10.57 -0.85
N ASN A 98 13.81 10.83 -2.08
CA ASN A 98 13.74 12.14 -2.70
C ASN A 98 12.30 12.57 -3.01
N VAL A 99 11.45 11.65 -3.47
CA VAL A 99 10.03 11.91 -3.72
C VAL A 99 9.32 12.19 -2.40
N ARG A 100 9.61 11.41 -1.34
CA ARG A 100 9.03 11.63 -0.02
C ARG A 100 9.41 12.98 0.56
N GLN A 101 10.68 13.35 0.47
CA GLN A 101 11.17 14.64 0.93
C GLN A 101 10.48 15.80 0.21
N ASP A 102 10.41 15.72 -1.12
CA ASP A 102 9.78 16.76 -1.96
C ASP A 102 8.28 16.90 -1.67
N ALA A 103 7.57 15.78 -1.49
CA ALA A 103 6.18 15.76 -1.08
C ALA A 103 5.99 16.35 0.32
N GLY A 104 6.85 16.02 1.28
CA GLY A 104 6.79 16.55 2.64
C GLY A 104 6.96 18.06 2.72
N GLU A 105 7.92 18.61 1.97
CA GLU A 105 8.12 20.05 1.84
C GLU A 105 6.88 20.74 1.23
N CYS A 106 6.27 20.11 0.23
CA CYS A 106 5.05 20.59 -0.40
C CYS A 106 3.84 20.53 0.55
N ILE A 107 3.66 19.45 1.31
CA ILE A 107 2.59 19.34 2.32
C ILE A 107 2.76 20.41 3.40
N LEU A 108 3.97 20.64 3.90
CA LEU A 108 4.22 21.66 4.91
C LEU A 108 3.86 23.06 4.41
N ARG A 109 4.12 23.36 3.13
CA ARG A 109 3.70 24.60 2.48
C ARG A 109 2.18 24.71 2.40
N LEU A 110 1.50 23.65 1.97
CA LEU A 110 0.03 23.62 1.87
C LEU A 110 -0.66 23.73 3.22
N LEU A 111 -0.11 23.13 4.28
CA LEU A 111 -0.65 23.24 5.65
C LEU A 111 -0.51 24.65 6.24
N ARG A 112 0.41 25.46 5.72
CA ARG A 112 0.61 26.86 6.13
C ARG A 112 -0.25 27.85 5.34
N LEU A 113 -0.93 27.40 4.29
CA LEU A 113 -1.79 28.28 3.51
C LEU A 113 -3.02 28.70 4.33
N PRO A 114 -3.41 29.98 4.25
CA PRO A 114 -4.73 30.38 4.74
C PRO A 114 -5.83 29.78 3.85
N LEU A 115 -7.05 29.74 4.36
CA LEU A 115 -8.21 29.46 3.52
C LEU A 115 -8.37 30.56 2.44
N PRO A 116 -8.89 30.23 1.26
CA PRO A 116 -9.09 31.23 0.20
C PRO A 116 -10.06 32.31 0.64
N ASP A 117 -9.78 33.58 0.29
CA ASP A 117 -10.64 34.74 0.60
C ASP A 117 -11.86 34.79 -0.34
N VAL A 118 -12.78 33.85 -0.15
CA VAL A 118 -14.03 33.66 -0.89
C VAL A 118 -15.16 33.29 0.08
N LYS A 119 -16.41 33.28 -0.42
CA LYS A 119 -17.53 32.74 0.37
C LYS A 119 -17.39 31.23 0.56
N ASP A 120 -17.83 30.73 1.71
CA ASP A 120 -17.82 29.30 2.06
C ASP A 120 -16.40 28.68 1.96
N ALA A 121 -15.39 29.44 2.39
CA ALA A 121 -13.97 29.09 2.27
C ALA A 121 -13.59 27.81 3.02
N GLU A 122 -14.34 27.44 4.05
CA GLU A 122 -14.18 26.20 4.82
C GLU A 122 -14.28 24.94 3.96
N ARG A 123 -14.88 25.02 2.76
CA ARG A 123 -14.93 23.91 1.81
C ARG A 123 -13.54 23.47 1.34
N TRP A 124 -12.53 24.36 1.34
CA TRP A 124 -11.14 24.04 1.02
C TRP A 124 -10.33 23.61 2.24
N GLN A 125 -10.95 23.52 3.42
CA GLN A 125 -10.26 23.03 4.60
C GLN A 125 -9.94 21.54 4.43
N LEU A 126 -8.66 21.19 4.58
CA LEU A 126 -8.25 19.79 4.51
C LEU A 126 -8.91 18.95 5.61
N PRO A 127 -9.40 17.73 5.27
CA PRO A 127 -9.92 16.78 6.25
C PRO A 127 -8.96 16.59 7.43
N SER A 128 -9.46 16.75 8.65
CA SER A 128 -8.68 16.61 9.88
C SER A 128 -7.34 17.39 9.89
N CYS A 129 -7.34 18.62 9.37
CA CYS A 129 -6.15 19.48 9.28
C CYS A 129 -5.36 19.60 10.59
N GLY A 130 -6.05 19.61 11.75
CA GLY A 130 -5.38 19.62 13.06
C GLY A 130 -4.44 18.43 13.26
N LEU A 131 -4.86 17.23 12.86
CA LEU A 131 -4.02 16.03 12.91
C LEU A 131 -2.86 16.12 11.90
N LEU A 132 -3.08 16.64 10.70
CA LEU A 132 -1.99 16.84 9.73
C LEU A 132 -0.90 17.79 10.27
N VAL A 133 -1.31 18.87 10.92
CA VAL A 133 -0.40 19.83 11.57
C VAL A 133 0.36 19.16 12.72
N GLU A 134 -0.34 18.42 13.58
CA GLU A 134 0.27 17.64 14.67
C GLU A 134 1.35 16.68 14.15
N LEU A 135 1.05 15.96 13.06
CA LEU A 135 1.95 14.94 12.51
C LEU A 135 3.15 15.54 11.76
N PHE A 136 2.92 16.57 10.94
CA PHE A 136 3.88 16.98 9.90
C PHE A 136 4.35 18.43 9.96
N ALA A 137 3.81 19.24 10.86
CA ALA A 137 4.29 20.60 11.11
C ALA A 137 4.68 20.82 12.58
N PRO A 138 5.49 19.94 13.20
CA PRO A 138 5.94 20.14 14.57
C PRO A 138 6.76 21.43 14.67
N GLY A 139 6.38 22.34 15.57
CA GLY A 139 7.00 23.67 15.66
C GLY A 139 8.48 23.68 16.06
N THR A 140 9.03 22.56 16.53
CA THR A 140 10.38 22.47 17.12
C THR A 140 11.30 21.42 16.49
N GLU A 141 10.78 20.53 15.63
CA GLU A 141 11.55 19.42 15.04
C GLU A 141 11.77 19.63 13.54
N SER A 142 12.94 19.21 13.04
CA SER A 142 13.18 19.13 11.61
C SER A 142 12.30 18.04 10.99
N VAL A 143 11.44 18.43 10.07
CA VAL A 143 10.59 17.53 9.28
C VAL A 143 11.47 16.77 8.28
N SER A 144 11.54 15.44 8.42
CA SER A 144 12.43 14.58 7.61
C SER A 144 11.65 13.44 6.95
N TRP A 145 10.90 13.74 5.88
CA TRP A 145 10.10 12.73 5.17
C TRP A 145 10.96 11.71 4.42
N SER A 146 12.23 12.02 4.15
CA SER A 146 13.20 11.04 3.66
C SER A 146 13.50 9.95 4.70
N ASP A 147 13.45 10.24 6.00
CA ASP A 147 13.70 9.27 7.06
C ASP A 147 12.46 8.43 7.37
N GLY A 148 12.51 7.14 7.00
CA GLY A 148 11.43 6.20 7.24
C GLY A 148 11.09 6.00 8.73
N HIS A 149 12.08 6.06 9.64
CA HIS A 149 11.82 5.87 11.08
C HIS A 149 11.03 7.03 11.67
N TRP A 150 11.24 8.24 11.16
CA TRP A 150 10.46 9.41 11.52
C TRP A 150 9.09 9.39 10.84
N LEU A 151 9.05 9.09 9.54
CA LEU A 151 7.86 9.24 8.72
C LEU A 151 6.80 8.16 8.98
N PHE A 152 7.14 6.88 8.90
CA PHE A 152 6.13 5.82 8.83
C PHE A 152 5.25 5.69 10.09
N PRO A 153 5.76 5.90 11.32
CA PRO A 153 4.90 5.96 12.51
C PRO A 153 3.84 7.07 12.45
N ARG A 154 4.13 8.17 11.75
CA ARG A 154 3.20 9.29 11.51
C ARG A 154 2.28 9.01 10.32
N ALA A 155 2.82 8.47 9.23
CA ALA A 155 2.09 8.17 8.01
C ALA A 155 0.95 7.18 8.22
N VAL A 156 1.14 6.13 9.03
CA VAL A 156 0.08 5.14 9.30
C VAL A 156 -1.13 5.76 10.01
N ARG A 157 -0.96 6.86 10.76
CA ARG A 157 -2.06 7.59 11.41
C ARG A 157 -2.95 8.32 10.42
N LEU A 158 -2.49 8.56 9.18
CA LEU A 158 -3.36 9.09 8.12
C LEU A 158 -4.50 8.12 7.76
N LEU A 159 -4.35 6.82 8.05
CA LEU A 159 -5.41 5.83 7.85
C LEU A 159 -6.59 6.02 8.84
N GLU A 160 -6.43 6.82 9.88
CA GLU A 160 -7.53 7.21 10.77
C GLU A 160 -8.59 8.05 9.99
N ILE A 161 -8.15 8.78 8.95
CA ILE A 161 -8.95 9.73 8.17
C ILE A 161 -9.45 9.05 6.88
N GLU A 162 -10.77 8.93 6.73
CA GLU A 162 -11.41 8.18 5.65
C GLU A 162 -10.95 8.60 4.25
N GLU A 163 -10.86 9.91 4.02
CA GLU A 163 -10.48 10.51 2.74
C GLU A 163 -9.04 10.15 2.33
N TYR A 164 -8.18 9.81 3.29
CA TYR A 164 -6.76 9.53 3.08
C TYR A 164 -6.44 8.04 3.05
N ARG A 165 -7.31 7.19 3.61
CA ARG A 165 -7.09 5.73 3.76
C ARG A 165 -6.60 5.08 2.48
N GLN A 166 -7.41 5.13 1.42
CA GLN A 166 -7.13 4.38 0.19
C GLN A 166 -5.82 4.84 -0.49
N PRO A 167 -5.56 6.14 -0.72
CA PRO A 167 -4.33 6.60 -1.35
C PRO A 167 -3.07 6.36 -0.50
N VAL A 168 -3.16 6.60 0.81
CA VAL A 168 -2.03 6.35 1.73
C VAL A 168 -1.72 4.87 1.83
N LEU A 169 -2.73 4.01 1.96
CA LEU A 169 -2.54 2.56 2.00
C LEU A 169 -1.83 2.03 0.75
N LYS A 170 -2.19 2.55 -0.44
CA LYS A 170 -1.48 2.22 -1.70
C LYS A 170 -0.02 2.63 -1.67
N GLY A 171 0.28 3.84 -1.20
CA GLY A 171 1.67 4.31 -1.10
C GLY A 171 2.50 3.51 -0.08
N LEU A 172 1.90 3.16 1.08
CA LEU A 172 2.53 2.29 2.08
C LEU A 172 2.82 0.89 1.52
N VAL A 173 1.89 0.29 0.78
CA VAL A 173 2.07 -1.01 0.10
C VAL A 173 3.24 -0.95 -0.88
N ILE A 174 3.37 0.13 -1.66
CA ILE A 174 4.52 0.32 -2.57
C ILE A 174 5.84 0.38 -1.79
N SER A 175 5.87 1.09 -0.67
CA SER A 175 7.06 1.17 0.21
C SER A 175 7.42 -0.16 0.83
N LEU A 176 6.43 -0.93 1.30
CA LEU A 176 6.64 -2.24 1.90
C LEU A 176 7.10 -3.27 0.87
N GLY A 177 6.69 -3.14 -0.40
CA GLY A 177 7.25 -3.94 -1.49
C GLY A 177 8.70 -3.60 -1.87
N SER A 178 9.33 -2.60 -1.24
CA SER A 178 10.73 -2.24 -1.50
C SER A 178 11.69 -3.30 -0.97
N LYS A 179 12.77 -3.55 -1.72
CA LYS A 179 13.88 -4.42 -1.28
C LYS A 179 14.91 -3.70 -0.41
N THR A 180 14.77 -2.37 -0.26
CA THR A 180 15.71 -1.56 0.51
C THR A 180 15.34 -1.58 1.98
N ASP A 181 16.23 -2.12 2.83
CA ASP A 181 15.95 -2.33 4.26
C ASP A 181 15.63 -1.02 5.01
N SER A 182 16.30 0.09 4.65
CA SER A 182 16.05 1.41 5.24
C SER A 182 14.64 1.95 5.02
N ILE A 183 13.89 1.37 4.07
CA ILE A 183 12.48 1.69 3.82
C ILE A 183 11.58 0.55 4.34
N HIS A 184 11.92 -0.69 4.00
CA HIS A 184 11.14 -1.88 4.32
C HIS A 184 10.96 -2.05 5.84
N ARG A 185 12.04 -1.93 6.62
CA ARG A 185 11.98 -2.19 8.07
C ARG A 185 11.15 -1.14 8.84
N PRO A 186 11.32 0.17 8.60
CA PRO A 186 10.47 1.18 9.24
C PRO A 186 8.98 1.08 8.88
N VAL A 187 8.64 0.85 7.60
CA VAL A 187 7.23 0.72 7.18
C VAL A 187 6.60 -0.56 7.73
N SER A 188 7.32 -1.68 7.69
CA SER A 188 6.88 -2.97 8.25
C SER A 188 6.57 -2.84 9.74
N THR A 189 7.49 -2.24 10.50
CA THR A 189 7.33 -2.05 11.96
C THR A 189 6.13 -1.16 12.26
N SER A 190 6.01 -0.03 11.57
CA SER A 190 4.96 0.96 11.82
C SER A 190 3.57 0.44 11.44
N LEU A 191 3.45 -0.19 10.27
CA LEU A 191 2.18 -0.73 9.78
C LEU A 191 1.72 -1.93 10.61
N SER A 192 2.63 -2.80 11.02
CA SER A 192 2.30 -3.93 11.89
C SER A 192 1.86 -3.46 13.29
N ALA A 193 2.53 -2.46 13.85
CA ALA A 193 2.13 -1.87 15.12
C ALA A 193 0.75 -1.20 15.03
N TYR A 194 0.48 -0.47 13.95
CA TYR A 194 -0.82 0.14 13.68
C TYR A 194 -1.92 -0.91 13.51
N ALA A 195 -1.72 -1.92 12.66
CA ALA A 195 -2.71 -2.99 12.48
C ALA A 195 -3.02 -3.71 13.81
N ARG A 196 -2.01 -3.96 14.64
CA ARG A 196 -2.20 -4.57 15.97
C ARG A 196 -2.97 -3.67 16.93
N SER A 197 -2.88 -2.35 16.82
CA SER A 197 -3.61 -1.42 17.68
C SER A 197 -5.08 -1.30 17.32
N LEU A 198 -5.48 -1.64 16.08
CA LEU A 198 -6.87 -1.62 15.65
C LEU A 198 -7.74 -2.61 16.45
N PRO A 199 -9.03 -2.28 16.70
CA PRO A 199 -9.99 -3.26 17.18
C PRO A 199 -10.23 -4.33 16.11
N ALA A 200 -10.66 -5.53 16.52
CA ALA A 200 -10.98 -6.62 15.58
C ALA A 200 -12.11 -6.20 14.63
N SER A 201 -13.23 -5.78 15.23
CA SER A 201 -14.42 -5.23 14.59
C SER A 201 -14.90 -4.05 15.43
N GLY A 202 -15.10 -2.91 14.78
CA GLY A 202 -15.46 -1.64 15.42
C GLY A 202 -16.94 -1.27 15.24
N PRO A 203 -17.40 -0.18 15.88
CA PRO A 203 -18.64 0.49 15.47
C PRO A 203 -18.59 0.86 13.99
N THR A 204 -19.75 1.06 13.37
CA THR A 204 -19.93 1.22 11.91
C THR A 204 -19.05 2.31 11.25
N ASP A 205 -18.51 3.27 12.02
CA ASP A 205 -17.72 4.40 11.51
C ASP A 205 -16.23 4.36 11.89
N ALA A 206 -15.78 3.39 12.71
CA ALA A 206 -14.39 3.29 13.14
C ALA A 206 -13.58 2.43 12.16
N TYR A 207 -12.35 2.84 11.86
CA TYR A 207 -11.43 1.97 11.10
C TYR A 207 -10.99 0.82 11.99
N ASP A 208 -11.30 -0.41 11.58
CA ASP A 208 -10.98 -1.63 12.29
C ASP A 208 -10.11 -2.57 11.45
N LEU A 209 -9.64 -3.64 12.08
CA LEU A 209 -8.72 -4.58 11.45
C LEU A 209 -9.36 -5.32 10.27
N VAL A 210 -10.66 -5.64 10.36
CA VAL A 210 -11.44 -6.27 9.28
C VAL A 210 -11.52 -5.34 8.07
N THR A 211 -11.83 -4.07 8.27
CA THR A 211 -11.91 -3.05 7.21
C THR A 211 -10.55 -2.83 6.59
N PHE A 212 -9.50 -2.72 7.41
CA PHE A 212 -8.11 -2.62 6.94
C PHE A 212 -7.70 -3.80 6.04
N ALA A 213 -7.94 -5.04 6.49
CA ALA A 213 -7.64 -6.22 5.70
C ALA A 213 -8.47 -6.27 4.40
N ASN A 214 -9.76 -5.91 4.48
CA ASN A 214 -10.64 -5.88 3.32
C ASN A 214 -10.26 -4.81 2.31
N ASP A 215 -9.73 -3.67 2.73
CA ASP A 215 -9.25 -2.62 1.83
C ASP A 215 -8.05 -3.10 0.99
N LEU A 216 -7.10 -3.79 1.61
CA LEU A 216 -5.99 -4.44 0.91
C LEU A 216 -6.48 -5.54 -0.05
N ILE A 217 -7.42 -6.39 0.40
CA ILE A 217 -8.00 -7.46 -0.43
C ILE A 217 -8.76 -6.88 -1.63
N LYS A 218 -9.60 -5.86 -1.42
CA LYS A 218 -10.33 -5.18 -2.50
C LYS A 218 -9.37 -4.56 -3.51
N TYR A 219 -8.29 -3.92 -3.04
CA TYR A 219 -7.29 -3.34 -3.94
C TYR A 219 -6.61 -4.42 -4.80
N ALA A 220 -6.29 -5.57 -4.22
CA ALA A 220 -5.75 -6.70 -4.97
C ALA A 220 -6.77 -7.30 -5.96
N GLN A 221 -8.02 -7.51 -5.52
CA GLN A 221 -9.09 -8.07 -6.36
C GLN A 221 -9.37 -7.22 -7.61
N ALA A 222 -9.29 -5.89 -7.48
CA ALA A 222 -9.42 -4.97 -8.61
C ALA A 222 -8.24 -5.04 -9.60
N ASN A 223 -7.11 -5.67 -9.23
CA ASN A 223 -5.85 -5.63 -9.97
C ASN A 223 -5.18 -7.02 -10.13
N LEU A 224 -5.97 -8.10 -10.17
CA LEU A 224 -5.47 -9.50 -10.18
C LEU A 224 -4.49 -9.83 -11.31
N SER A 225 -4.50 -9.10 -12.43
CA SER A 225 -3.58 -9.30 -13.55
C SER A 225 -2.22 -8.60 -13.37
N SER A 226 -2.14 -7.60 -12.48
CA SER A 226 -0.94 -6.77 -12.29
C SER A 226 -0.04 -7.32 -11.20
N ASN A 227 1.08 -7.95 -11.60
CA ASN A 227 2.08 -8.41 -10.63
C ASN A 227 2.69 -7.26 -9.82
N ASN A 228 2.77 -6.05 -10.40
CA ASN A 228 3.28 -4.85 -9.72
C ASN A 228 2.39 -4.40 -8.56
N ILE A 229 1.14 -4.87 -8.49
CA ILE A 229 0.21 -4.58 -7.39
C ILE A 229 0.05 -5.79 -6.49
N ILE A 230 -0.19 -6.98 -7.07
CA ILE A 230 -0.47 -8.19 -6.28
C ILE A 230 0.73 -8.62 -5.43
N ILE A 231 1.95 -8.56 -5.97
CA ILE A 231 3.13 -9.00 -5.24
C ILE A 231 3.36 -8.13 -3.99
N PRO A 232 3.39 -6.78 -4.07
CA PRO A 232 3.50 -5.93 -2.88
C PRO A 232 2.37 -6.12 -1.86
N ILE A 233 1.14 -6.41 -2.30
CA ILE A 233 0.03 -6.68 -1.37
C ILE A 233 0.25 -8.01 -0.63
N LEU A 234 0.65 -9.08 -1.35
CA LEU A 234 0.97 -10.35 -0.70
C LEU A 234 2.15 -10.23 0.27
N GLN A 235 3.17 -9.45 -0.09
CA GLN A 235 4.29 -9.12 0.81
C GLN A 235 3.82 -8.37 2.05
N THR A 236 2.89 -7.42 1.88
CA THR A 236 2.27 -6.70 3.00
C THR A 236 1.54 -7.66 3.93
N PHE A 237 0.75 -8.60 3.39
CA PHE A 237 0.11 -9.62 4.21
C PHE A 237 1.11 -10.55 4.88
N SER A 238 2.18 -10.96 4.20
CA SER A 238 3.24 -11.78 4.81
C SER A 238 3.84 -11.09 6.02
N VAL A 239 4.22 -9.81 5.90
CA VAL A 239 4.75 -9.01 7.02
C VAL A 239 3.75 -8.94 8.18
N LEU A 240 2.48 -8.66 7.89
CA LEU A 240 1.45 -8.51 8.92
C LEU A 240 1.13 -9.82 9.63
N LEU A 241 1.09 -10.95 8.90
CA LEU A 241 0.87 -12.28 9.45
C LEU A 241 2.05 -12.70 10.34
N GLU A 242 3.28 -12.49 9.86
CA GLU A 242 4.50 -12.85 10.61
C GLU A 242 4.69 -12.01 11.87
N ALA A 243 4.22 -10.77 11.87
CA ALA A 243 4.21 -9.92 13.03
C ALA A 243 3.06 -10.23 14.02
N GLY A 244 2.20 -11.21 13.75
CA GLY A 244 0.98 -11.46 14.54
C GLY A 244 -0.01 -10.29 14.53
N ALA A 245 0.13 -9.35 13.58
CA ALA A 245 -0.68 -8.14 13.56
C ALA A 245 -2.15 -8.41 13.15
N LEU A 246 -2.41 -9.58 12.56
CA LEU A 246 -3.72 -10.00 12.07
C LEU A 246 -4.42 -11.04 12.97
N GLU A 247 -3.83 -11.42 14.11
CA GLU A 247 -4.36 -12.48 15.00
C GLU A 247 -5.83 -12.26 15.38
N LYS A 248 -6.22 -11.01 15.65
CA LYS A 248 -7.59 -10.64 16.04
C LYS A 248 -8.64 -10.90 14.95
N LEU A 249 -8.24 -11.12 13.68
CA LEU A 249 -9.18 -11.51 12.63
C LEU A 249 -9.82 -12.89 12.88
N SER A 250 -9.24 -13.72 13.74
CA SER A 250 -9.84 -14.99 14.16
C SER A 250 -11.00 -14.83 15.16
N SER A 251 -11.22 -13.62 15.70
CA SER A 251 -12.16 -13.40 16.80
C SER A 251 -13.64 -13.45 16.39
N ASP A 252 -13.95 -13.27 15.11
CA ASP A 252 -15.33 -13.32 14.61
C ASP A 252 -15.41 -13.81 13.15
N ASP A 253 -16.63 -14.13 12.71
CA ASP A 253 -16.88 -14.64 11.37
C ASP A 253 -16.49 -13.66 10.25
N SER A 254 -16.50 -12.36 10.51
CA SER A 254 -16.16 -11.36 9.51
C SER A 254 -14.67 -11.35 9.20
N GLY A 255 -13.83 -11.43 10.24
CA GLY A 255 -12.39 -11.59 10.08
C GLY A 255 -12.02 -12.94 9.45
N ILE A 256 -12.69 -14.04 9.84
CA ILE A 256 -12.49 -15.36 9.20
C ILE A 256 -12.85 -15.32 7.71
N ARG A 257 -13.89 -14.57 7.30
CA ARG A 257 -14.21 -14.35 5.88
C ARG A 257 -13.13 -13.55 5.15
N SER A 258 -12.52 -12.55 5.80
CA SER A 258 -11.39 -11.80 5.24
C SER A 258 -10.17 -12.71 5.04
N LEU A 259 -9.82 -13.54 6.04
CA LEU A 259 -8.75 -14.55 5.92
C LEU A 259 -9.05 -15.57 4.81
N GLY A 260 -10.31 -15.99 4.67
CA GLY A 260 -10.76 -16.84 3.57
C GLY A 260 -10.56 -16.21 2.19
N SER A 261 -10.85 -14.91 2.07
CA SER A 261 -10.67 -14.16 0.83
C SER A 261 -9.19 -13.96 0.47
N LEU A 262 -8.34 -13.72 1.48
CA LEU A 262 -6.88 -13.70 1.33
C LEU A 262 -6.34 -15.07 0.88
N HIS A 263 -6.77 -16.14 1.53
CA HIS A 263 -6.42 -17.51 1.16
C HIS A 263 -6.78 -17.80 -0.31
N LEU A 264 -8.03 -17.53 -0.71
CA LEU A 264 -8.49 -17.76 -2.08
C LEU A 264 -7.68 -16.95 -3.11
N MET A 265 -7.29 -15.73 -2.78
CA MET A 265 -6.43 -14.93 -3.64
C MET A 265 -5.03 -15.54 -3.79
N ALA A 266 -4.49 -16.14 -2.73
CA ALA A 266 -3.16 -16.72 -2.71
C ALA A 266 -3.10 -18.13 -3.33
N SER A 267 -4.14 -18.96 -3.17
CA SER A 267 -4.13 -20.38 -3.56
C SER A 267 -4.79 -20.68 -4.91
N ARG A 268 -5.65 -19.80 -5.43
CA ARG A 268 -6.43 -20.09 -6.62
C ARG A 268 -5.61 -19.97 -7.91
N HIS A 269 -5.64 -21.00 -8.75
CA HIS A 269 -4.99 -21.05 -10.08
C HIS A 269 -3.47 -20.82 -10.05
N VAL A 270 -2.80 -21.23 -8.97
CA VAL A 270 -1.33 -21.13 -8.82
C VAL A 270 -0.59 -21.79 -9.98
N ASP A 271 -1.10 -22.93 -10.46
CA ASP A 271 -0.58 -23.68 -11.61
C ASP A 271 -0.51 -22.86 -12.92
N ARG A 272 -1.37 -21.85 -13.04
CA ARG A 272 -1.46 -20.98 -14.23
C ARG A 272 -0.60 -19.73 -14.12
N LEU A 273 -0.05 -19.44 -12.93
CA LEU A 273 0.79 -18.28 -12.74
C LEU A 273 2.13 -18.44 -13.47
N LYS A 274 2.56 -17.37 -14.14
CA LYS A 274 3.86 -17.31 -14.84
C LYS A 274 4.94 -16.65 -13.99
N SER A 275 4.56 -15.77 -13.07
CA SER A 275 5.51 -15.08 -12.19
C SER A 275 5.88 -15.97 -11.02
N VAL A 276 7.13 -16.44 -11.01
CA VAL A 276 7.72 -17.20 -9.91
C VAL A 276 7.62 -16.42 -8.59
N GLN A 277 7.94 -15.12 -8.60
CA GLN A 277 7.84 -14.26 -7.42
C GLN A 277 6.41 -14.22 -6.86
N ARG A 278 5.38 -14.12 -7.71
CA ARG A 278 3.99 -14.14 -7.24
C ARG A 278 3.63 -15.48 -6.62
N ILE A 279 4.10 -16.59 -7.19
CA ILE A 279 3.87 -17.93 -6.63
C ILE A 279 4.53 -18.05 -5.25
N HIS A 280 5.75 -17.54 -5.07
CA HIS A 280 6.40 -17.54 -3.76
C HIS A 280 5.63 -16.73 -2.71
N GLU A 281 5.20 -15.50 -3.02
CA GLU A 281 4.45 -14.69 -2.05
C GLU A 281 3.05 -15.27 -1.76
N SER A 282 2.43 -15.92 -2.75
CA SER A 282 1.24 -16.74 -2.56
C SER A 282 1.49 -17.91 -1.59
N MET A 283 2.58 -18.66 -1.78
CA MET A 283 2.97 -19.77 -0.92
C MET A 283 3.17 -19.30 0.52
N LYS A 284 3.96 -18.23 0.73
CA LYS A 284 4.19 -17.66 2.06
C LYS A 284 2.90 -17.26 2.74
N THR A 285 1.98 -16.64 2.00
CA THR A 285 0.67 -16.25 2.52
C THR A 285 -0.12 -17.48 2.98
N VAL A 286 -0.20 -18.54 2.18
CA VAL A 286 -0.93 -19.77 2.54
C VAL A 286 -0.29 -20.47 3.75
N VAL A 287 1.04 -20.57 3.79
CA VAL A 287 1.75 -21.18 4.93
C VAL A 287 1.55 -20.36 6.20
N ASN A 288 1.70 -19.04 6.15
CA ASN A 288 1.51 -18.17 7.31
C ASN A 288 0.06 -18.21 7.85
N LEU A 289 -0.93 -18.51 7.00
CA LEU A 289 -2.32 -18.68 7.42
C LEU A 289 -2.59 -19.98 8.20
N LEU A 290 -1.64 -20.94 8.24
CA LEU A 290 -1.77 -22.17 9.05
C LEU A 290 -1.88 -21.88 10.54
N ALA A 291 -1.30 -20.76 11.01
CA ALA A 291 -1.41 -20.33 12.41
C ALA A 291 -2.86 -20.00 12.85
N PHE A 292 -3.80 -19.88 11.90
CA PHE A 292 -5.20 -19.65 12.19
C PHE A 292 -5.96 -20.97 12.11
N ASP A 293 -6.42 -21.51 13.24
CA ASP A 293 -7.12 -22.81 13.29
C ASP A 293 -8.31 -22.90 12.31
N ALA A 294 -9.09 -21.83 12.18
CA ALA A 294 -10.23 -21.75 11.25
C ALA A 294 -9.82 -21.86 9.77
N MET A 295 -8.54 -21.63 9.46
CA MET A 295 -7.97 -21.66 8.11
C MET A 295 -7.12 -22.90 7.84
N PHE A 296 -6.78 -23.68 8.87
CA PHE A 296 -5.85 -24.81 8.78
C PHE A 296 -6.21 -25.78 7.65
N GLU A 297 -7.41 -26.37 7.68
CA GLU A 297 -7.87 -27.35 6.69
C GLU A 297 -7.84 -26.82 5.25
N ARG A 298 -8.22 -25.55 5.06
CA ARG A 298 -8.21 -24.89 3.74
C ARG A 298 -6.78 -24.71 3.22
N CYS A 299 -5.86 -24.34 4.11
CA CYS A 299 -4.46 -24.14 3.80
C CYS A 299 -3.78 -25.47 3.46
N ILE A 300 -3.97 -26.52 4.28
CA ILE A 300 -3.45 -27.87 4.01
C ILE A 300 -3.91 -28.38 2.65
N THR A 301 -5.20 -28.25 2.33
CA THR A 301 -5.74 -28.66 1.02
C THR A 301 -5.08 -27.94 -0.16
N SER A 302 -4.54 -26.74 0.07
CA SER A 302 -3.89 -25.93 -0.97
C SER A 302 -2.38 -26.14 -1.08
N LEU A 303 -1.71 -26.62 -0.03
CA LEU A 303 -0.24 -26.82 0.00
C LEU A 303 0.30 -27.68 -1.15
N PRO A 304 -0.38 -28.77 -1.59
CA PRO A 304 0.09 -29.57 -2.73
C PRO A 304 0.29 -28.75 -4.01
N SER A 305 -0.46 -27.66 -4.20
CA SER A 305 -0.29 -26.79 -5.38
C SER A 305 1.09 -26.11 -5.43
N PHE A 306 1.78 -26.00 -4.29
CA PHE A 306 3.14 -25.46 -4.17
C PHE A 306 4.18 -26.58 -4.05
N LEU A 307 3.96 -27.54 -3.15
CA LEU A 307 4.89 -28.66 -2.90
C LEU A 307 5.02 -29.62 -4.09
N ALA A 308 4.00 -29.74 -4.94
CA ALA A 308 4.02 -30.52 -6.17
C ALA A 308 4.04 -29.63 -7.43
N HIS A 309 4.46 -28.37 -7.30
CA HIS A 309 4.45 -27.43 -8.41
C HIS A 309 5.42 -27.86 -9.53
N ARG A 310 5.10 -27.51 -10.78
CA ARG A 310 5.92 -27.85 -11.96
C ARG A 310 7.32 -27.24 -11.98
N PHE A 311 7.59 -26.28 -11.11
CA PHE A 311 8.87 -25.58 -11.01
C PHE A 311 9.60 -26.10 -9.78
N PRO A 312 10.76 -26.76 -9.95
CA PRO A 312 11.49 -27.35 -8.82
C PRO A 312 11.86 -26.35 -7.73
N THR A 313 12.18 -25.10 -8.10
CA THR A 313 12.48 -24.03 -7.15
C THR A 313 11.29 -23.69 -6.26
N ILE A 314 10.06 -23.67 -6.80
CA ILE A 314 8.85 -23.44 -6.00
C ILE A 314 8.68 -24.53 -4.95
N ARG A 315 8.92 -25.79 -5.33
CA ARG A 315 8.75 -26.93 -4.41
C ARG A 315 9.78 -26.88 -3.28
N SER A 316 11.05 -26.66 -3.63
CA SER A 316 12.15 -26.55 -2.66
C SER A 316 11.89 -25.42 -1.67
N ASP A 317 11.56 -24.23 -2.16
CA ASP A 317 11.31 -23.06 -1.32
C ASP A 317 10.03 -23.22 -0.49
N ALA A 318 9.01 -23.93 -1.01
CA ALA A 318 7.80 -24.24 -0.26
C ALA A 318 8.09 -25.22 0.88
N ALA A 319 8.88 -26.26 0.64
CA ALA A 319 9.25 -27.23 1.66
C ALA A 319 10.11 -26.59 2.77
N GLU A 320 11.14 -25.83 2.38
CA GLU A 320 12.00 -25.09 3.32
C GLU A 320 11.19 -24.10 4.17
N PHE A 321 10.36 -23.27 3.53
CA PHE A 321 9.56 -22.27 4.25
C PHE A 321 8.52 -22.92 5.16
N LEU A 322 7.84 -23.98 4.71
CA LEU A 322 6.87 -24.71 5.52
C LEU A 322 7.53 -25.35 6.75
N TYR A 323 8.68 -26.01 6.57
CA TYR A 323 9.46 -26.59 7.65
C TYR A 323 9.83 -25.53 8.71
N LEU A 324 10.43 -24.41 8.28
CA LEU A 324 10.80 -23.32 9.18
C LEU A 324 9.58 -22.75 9.94
N LYS A 325 8.42 -22.65 9.26
CA LYS A 325 7.21 -22.13 9.88
C LYS A 325 6.61 -23.07 10.88
N ILE A 326 6.48 -24.36 10.55
CA ILE A 326 6.00 -25.39 11.48
C ILE A 326 6.83 -25.40 12.76
N GLN A 327 8.16 -25.30 12.66
CA GLN A 327 9.04 -25.24 13.84
C GLN A 327 8.87 -23.99 14.70
N SER A 328 8.41 -22.89 14.11
CA SER A 328 8.24 -21.61 14.79
C SER A 328 6.82 -21.34 15.27
N MET A 329 5.83 -22.03 14.72
CA MET A 329 4.40 -21.81 14.95
C MET A 329 3.86 -22.87 15.90
N ASP A 330 3.09 -22.44 16.89
CA ASP A 330 2.30 -23.38 17.69
C ASP A 330 1.03 -23.76 16.94
N LEU A 331 1.07 -24.88 16.23
CA LEU A 331 -0.06 -25.41 15.47
C LEU A 331 -0.99 -26.27 16.34
N ASN A 332 -0.74 -26.47 17.63
CA ASN A 332 -1.50 -27.37 18.51
C ASN A 332 -1.71 -28.79 17.92
N ARG A 333 -0.76 -29.27 17.11
CA ARG A 333 -0.82 -30.52 16.35
C ARG A 333 0.55 -31.17 16.36
N ASP A 334 0.58 -32.50 16.24
CA ASP A 334 1.82 -33.24 16.05
C ASP A 334 2.29 -33.05 14.60
N THR A 335 3.53 -32.60 14.43
CA THR A 335 4.13 -32.25 13.14
C THR A 335 5.39 -33.04 12.83
N GLU A 336 5.82 -33.96 13.70
CA GLU A 336 7.08 -34.69 13.57
C GLU A 336 7.18 -35.44 12.23
N GLU A 337 6.13 -36.20 11.87
CA GLU A 337 6.09 -36.97 10.62
C GLU A 337 6.15 -36.05 9.37
N VAL A 338 5.50 -34.90 9.43
CA VAL A 338 5.51 -33.94 8.31
C VAL A 338 6.88 -33.27 8.20
N GLU A 339 7.51 -32.93 9.32
CA GLU A 339 8.87 -32.38 9.35
C GLU A 339 9.89 -33.36 8.76
N GLU A 340 9.81 -34.65 9.12
CA GLU A 340 10.65 -35.71 8.55
C GLU A 340 10.44 -35.83 7.04
N LEU A 341 9.18 -35.91 6.58
CA LEU A 341 8.86 -35.98 5.16
C LEU A 341 9.39 -34.78 4.36
N LEU A 342 9.31 -33.57 4.93
CA LEU A 342 9.83 -32.35 4.31
C LEU A 342 11.35 -32.38 4.16
N LEU A 343 12.08 -33.02 5.06
CA LEU A 343 13.54 -33.13 5.02
C LEU A 343 14.03 -34.28 4.12
N GLU A 344 13.32 -35.41 4.11
CA GLU A 344 13.73 -36.60 3.35
C GLU A 344 13.40 -36.52 1.85
N THR A 345 12.39 -35.72 1.49
CA THR A 345 11.94 -35.63 0.09
C THR A 345 12.90 -34.78 -0.75
N GLU A 346 13.34 -35.30 -1.90
CA GLU A 346 14.18 -34.54 -2.84
C GLU A 346 13.34 -33.56 -3.71
N TRP A 347 13.16 -32.32 -3.24
CA TRP A 347 12.26 -31.34 -3.87
C TRP A 347 12.77 -30.71 -5.19
N TRP A 348 14.08 -30.78 -5.47
CA TRP A 348 14.71 -30.16 -6.64
C TRP A 348 14.67 -31.01 -7.92
N VAL A 349 14.18 -32.26 -7.83
CA VAL A 349 14.29 -33.27 -8.89
C VAL A 349 13.30 -33.02 -10.05
N THR A 350 13.61 -33.31 -11.31
CA THR A 350 12.71 -32.96 -12.44
C THR A 350 11.31 -33.58 -12.31
N ASN A 351 10.27 -32.97 -12.92
CA ASN A 351 8.86 -33.37 -12.75
C ASN A 351 8.57 -34.86 -13.01
N ASN A 352 9.27 -35.47 -13.97
CA ASN A 352 9.08 -36.89 -14.29
C ASN A 352 9.57 -37.81 -13.18
N GLN A 353 10.63 -37.41 -12.49
CA GLN A 353 11.20 -38.14 -11.35
C GLN A 353 10.42 -37.87 -10.06
N PHE A 354 9.95 -36.63 -9.86
CA PHE A 354 9.15 -36.28 -8.68
C PHE A 354 7.81 -37.02 -8.61
N ARG A 355 7.11 -37.18 -9.75
CA ARG A 355 5.87 -37.98 -9.81
C ARG A 355 6.09 -39.44 -9.43
N ALA A 356 7.24 -40.01 -9.82
CA ALA A 356 7.60 -41.37 -9.44
C ALA A 356 7.86 -41.52 -7.94
N ILE A 357 8.38 -40.48 -7.26
CA ILE A 357 8.58 -40.47 -5.80
C ILE A 357 7.23 -40.40 -5.07
N THR A 358 6.33 -39.51 -5.51
CA THR A 358 5.00 -39.37 -4.88
C THR A 358 4.12 -40.60 -5.05
N ASP A 359 4.18 -41.29 -6.20
CA ASP A 359 3.39 -42.50 -6.45
C ASP A 359 3.87 -43.68 -5.58
N VAL A 360 5.18 -43.77 -5.29
CA VAL A 360 5.77 -44.81 -4.43
C VAL A 360 5.47 -44.60 -2.94
N GLN A 361 5.38 -43.36 -2.47
CA GLN A 361 5.06 -43.05 -1.07
C GLN A 361 3.56 -43.19 -0.72
N THR A 362 2.68 -43.26 -1.72
CA THR A 362 1.22 -43.43 -1.53
C THR A 362 0.72 -44.89 -1.62
N SER A 363 1.64 -45.84 -1.83
CA SER A 363 1.40 -47.29 -1.89
C SER A 363 2.11 -47.99 -0.75
#